data_AF-C6HP76-F1
#
_entry.id   AF-C6HP76-F1
#
_cell.length_a   1.000
_cell.length_b   1.000
_cell.length_c   1.000
_cell.angle_alpha   90.00
_cell.angle_beta   90.00
_cell.angle_gamma   90.00
#
_symmetry.space_group_name_H-M   'P 1'
#
loop_
_entity.id
_entity.type
_entity.pdbx_description
1 polymer ?
#
loop_
_entity_poly.entity_id
_entity_poly.type
_entity_poly.pdbx_seq_one_letter_code
_entity_poly.pdbx_strand_id
1 'polypeptide(L)'
;MASDSDDPELKLELDLITLDYLLHKAIIAVIEDRMVQRRIGEQSNKNGDSILGIFDACMQLFRYNHLNNNSRNSNYESDRSNQNNNTSCVPIDLRIKLQILTVTNLLCRRYHQGSRAFLPSEETLQAQKKRNRERAEHWLRQNEDHRICRTAASTPVMNDSAYLLRNRRDMYVHMGIPCKDGNDNIPVASLLDILPECMSLCGMVCHHDIPDTSWMELPVRFMLFAAIEEILLHGTMIEEAANEAFAWDYPYKVESDDHHDEDCEQDDKARIAQWESVRDSVKASLVGVDGERGWETSIGEILEKCPFIRFEEYVMEWLVSLLRFQKSPILMQLEEGKLEGLTLEETAAFMSRVGI
;
A
#
# COMPACT_ATOMS: atom_id res chain seq x y z
N MET A 1 -23.32 -40.87 17.51
CA MET A 1 -22.75 -39.97 18.52
C MET A 1 -22.39 -38.69 17.80
N ALA A 2 -23.30 -37.73 17.79
CA ALA A 2 -23.04 -36.40 17.25
C ALA A 2 -22.25 -35.66 18.33
N SER A 3 -20.94 -35.51 18.15
CA SER A 3 -20.17 -34.57 18.94
C SER A 3 -20.62 -33.18 18.52
N ASP A 4 -21.16 -32.39 19.44
CA ASP A 4 -21.22 -30.94 19.30
C ASP A 4 -19.80 -30.46 18.96
N SER A 5 -19.54 -30.18 17.68
CA SER A 5 -18.25 -29.69 17.19
C SER A 5 -18.23 -28.16 17.08
N ASP A 6 -19.10 -27.48 17.81
CA ASP A 6 -19.16 -26.02 17.86
C ASP A 6 -18.22 -25.51 18.97
N ASP A 7 -16.94 -25.87 18.90
CA ASP A 7 -15.91 -25.15 19.65
C ASP A 7 -15.66 -23.81 18.91
N PRO A 8 -16.14 -22.68 19.47
CA PRO A 8 -16.04 -21.39 18.80
C PRO A 8 -14.59 -20.90 18.70
N GLU A 9 -13.73 -21.32 19.63
CA GLU A 9 -12.31 -20.94 19.65
C GLU A 9 -11.55 -21.67 18.56
N LEU A 10 -11.73 -22.99 18.46
CA LEU A 10 -11.17 -23.79 17.36
C LEU A 10 -11.65 -23.30 15.99
N LYS A 11 -12.93 -22.93 15.86
CA LYS A 11 -13.47 -22.37 14.62
C LYS A 11 -12.81 -21.03 14.26
N LEU A 12 -12.60 -20.16 15.24
CA LEU A 12 -11.89 -18.90 15.03
C LEU A 12 -10.44 -19.13 14.57
N GLU A 13 -9.72 -20.05 15.21
CA GLU A 13 -8.34 -20.39 14.82
C GLU A 13 -8.28 -20.92 13.38
N LEU A 14 -9.17 -21.84 13.00
CA LEU A 14 -9.23 -22.39 11.65
C LEU A 14 -9.54 -21.32 10.60
N ASP A 15 -10.48 -20.42 10.88
CA ASP A 15 -10.81 -19.33 9.97
C ASP A 15 -9.62 -18.35 9.82
N LEU A 16 -8.90 -18.04 10.91
CA LEU A 16 -7.69 -17.20 10.88
C LEU A 16 -6.55 -17.85 10.08
N ILE A 17 -6.29 -19.15 10.28
CA ILE A 17 -5.28 -19.91 9.53
C ILE A 17 -5.61 -19.93 8.03
N THR A 18 -6.89 -20.12 7.69
CA THR A 18 -7.36 -20.13 6.31
C THR A 18 -7.22 -18.75 5.66
N LEU A 19 -7.61 -17.69 6.37
CA LEU A 19 -7.46 -16.32 5.88
C LEU A 19 -5.99 -15.96 5.66
N ASP A 20 -5.11 -16.29 6.60
CA ASP A 20 -3.68 -15.99 6.48
C ASP A 20 -3.05 -16.63 5.24
N TYR A 21 -3.41 -17.89 4.97
CA TYR A 21 -2.98 -18.63 3.78
C TYR A 21 -3.51 -18.00 2.48
N LEU A 22 -4.82 -17.75 2.40
CA LEU A 22 -5.43 -17.17 1.20
C LEU A 22 -4.90 -15.77 0.90
N LEU A 23 -4.68 -14.98 1.95
CA LEU A 23 -4.12 -13.63 1.86
C LEU A 23 -2.70 -13.66 1.31
N HIS A 24 -1.85 -14.56 1.84
CA HIS A 24 -0.48 -14.73 1.35
C HIS A 24 -0.47 -15.13 -0.14
N LYS A 25 -1.29 -16.12 -0.54
CA LYS A 25 -1.42 -16.53 -1.94
C LYS A 25 -1.97 -15.41 -2.83
N ALA A 26 -2.93 -14.63 -2.35
CA ALA A 26 -3.52 -13.51 -3.10
C ALA A 26 -2.48 -12.43 -3.42
N ILE A 27 -1.66 -12.04 -2.43
CA ILE A 27 -0.61 -11.03 -2.63
C ILE A 27 0.36 -11.51 -3.72
N ILE A 28 0.87 -12.75 -3.61
CA ILE A 28 1.80 -13.32 -4.59
C ILE A 28 1.16 -13.36 -5.98
N ALA A 29 -0.06 -13.89 -6.09
CA ALA A 29 -0.74 -14.03 -7.36
C ALA A 29 -0.98 -12.69 -8.07
N VAL A 30 -1.33 -11.63 -7.33
CA VAL A 30 -1.54 -10.29 -7.90
C VAL A 30 -0.23 -9.68 -8.42
N ILE A 31 0.87 -9.86 -7.69
CA ILE A 31 2.20 -9.38 -8.12
C ILE A 31 2.65 -10.15 -9.37
N GLU A 32 2.53 -11.48 -9.35
CA GLU A 32 2.89 -12.34 -10.48
C GLU A 32 2.07 -12.00 -11.73
N ASP A 33 0.77 -11.77 -11.59
CA ASP A 33 -0.10 -11.36 -12.69
C ASP A 33 0.38 -10.05 -13.33
N ARG A 34 0.79 -9.07 -12.52
CA ARG A 34 1.34 -7.80 -13.02
C ARG A 34 2.69 -7.99 -13.70
N MET A 35 3.58 -8.82 -13.13
CA MET A 35 4.87 -9.13 -13.75
C MET A 35 4.72 -9.85 -15.09
N VAL A 36 3.78 -10.77 -15.20
CA VAL A 36 3.45 -11.47 -16.46
C VAL A 36 2.88 -10.48 -17.48
N GLN A 37 1.95 -9.63 -17.07
CA GLN A 37 1.37 -8.61 -17.94
C GLN A 37 2.44 -7.72 -18.59
N ARG A 38 3.43 -7.26 -17.81
CA ARG A 38 4.54 -6.44 -18.32
C ARG A 38 5.42 -7.16 -19.34
N ARG A 39 5.64 -8.48 -19.19
CA ARG A 39 6.52 -9.26 -20.06
C ARG A 39 5.87 -9.66 -21.38
N ILE A 40 4.59 -10.02 -21.36
CA ILE A 40 3.91 -10.72 -22.47
C ILE A 40 2.86 -9.83 -23.16
N GLY A 41 2.46 -8.70 -22.55
CA GLY A 41 1.60 -7.71 -23.20
C GLY A 41 0.12 -8.08 -23.31
N GLU A 42 -0.29 -9.35 -23.16
CA GLU A 42 -1.69 -9.76 -23.03
C GLU A 42 -1.86 -11.12 -22.29
N GLN A 43 -2.91 -11.21 -21.47
CA GLN A 43 -3.43 -12.38 -20.74
C GLN A 43 -2.46 -13.08 -19.76
N SER A 44 -2.36 -12.55 -18.53
CA SER A 44 -2.02 -13.42 -17.40
C SER A 44 -3.14 -14.43 -17.17
N ASN A 45 -2.79 -15.64 -16.70
CA ASN A 45 -3.73 -16.54 -16.06
C ASN A 45 -4.56 -15.74 -15.05
N LYS A 46 -5.88 -15.89 -15.02
CA LYS A 46 -6.77 -15.20 -14.07
C LYS A 46 -6.62 -15.73 -12.62
N ASN A 47 -5.39 -16.11 -12.25
CA ASN A 47 -5.09 -16.71 -10.97
C ASN A 47 -5.29 -15.70 -9.84
N GLY A 48 -4.83 -14.45 -10.01
CA GLY A 48 -5.09 -13.38 -9.07
C GLY A 48 -6.58 -13.13 -8.85
N ASP A 49 -7.37 -13.03 -9.93
CA ASP A 49 -8.84 -12.87 -9.83
C ASP A 49 -9.50 -14.03 -9.07
N SER A 50 -9.09 -15.27 -9.37
CA SER A 50 -9.65 -16.45 -8.74
C SER A 50 -9.33 -16.49 -7.24
N ILE A 51 -8.07 -16.27 -6.87
CA ILE A 51 -7.64 -16.30 -5.47
C ILE A 51 -8.23 -15.12 -4.68
N LEU A 52 -8.29 -13.92 -5.28
CA LEU A 52 -8.96 -12.75 -4.67
C LEU A 52 -10.45 -13.02 -4.43
N GLY A 53 -11.14 -13.68 -5.37
CA GLY A 53 -12.53 -14.06 -5.20
C GLY A 53 -12.75 -15.05 -4.06
N ILE A 54 -11.87 -16.03 -3.93
CA ILE A 54 -11.90 -17.00 -2.80
C ILE A 54 -11.62 -16.28 -1.48
N PHE A 55 -10.58 -15.44 -1.44
CA PHE A 55 -10.23 -14.65 -0.27
C PHE A 55 -11.37 -13.73 0.17
N ASP A 56 -12.00 -12.99 -0.76
CA ASP A 56 -13.10 -12.08 -0.44
C ASP A 56 -14.32 -12.85 0.12
N ALA A 57 -14.68 -13.99 -0.48
CA ALA A 57 -15.73 -14.85 0.04
C ALA A 57 -15.43 -15.35 1.46
N CYS A 58 -14.20 -15.82 1.72
CA CYS A 58 -13.76 -16.24 3.06
C CYS A 58 -13.76 -15.07 4.06
N MET A 59 -13.31 -13.89 3.65
CA MET A 59 -13.31 -12.69 4.49
C MET A 59 -14.74 -12.25 4.84
N GLN A 60 -15.68 -12.32 3.90
CA GLN A 60 -17.10 -12.04 4.17
C GLN A 60 -17.68 -13.03 5.18
N LEU A 61 -17.39 -14.33 5.04
CA LEU A 61 -17.81 -15.36 6.00
C LEU A 61 -17.20 -15.13 7.39
N PHE A 62 -15.91 -14.80 7.46
CA PHE A 62 -15.24 -14.47 8.72
C PHE A 62 -15.90 -13.28 9.41
N ARG A 63 -16.17 -12.20 8.67
CA ARG A 63 -16.86 -11.01 9.20
C ARG A 63 -18.26 -11.35 9.73
N TYR A 64 -19.00 -12.17 9.00
CA TYR A 64 -20.33 -12.63 9.41
C TYR A 64 -20.28 -13.47 10.69
N ASN A 65 -19.33 -14.41 10.78
CA ASN A 65 -19.22 -15.33 11.91
C ASN A 65 -18.69 -14.65 13.18
N HIS A 66 -17.67 -13.80 13.06
CA HIS A 66 -16.85 -13.36 14.20
C HIS A 66 -16.93 -11.86 14.52
N LEU A 67 -17.25 -10.99 13.56
CA LEU A 67 -17.28 -9.53 13.79
C LEU A 67 -18.70 -9.02 14.04
N ASN A 68 -19.69 -9.47 13.27
CA ASN A 68 -21.06 -8.98 13.40
C ASN A 68 -21.79 -9.53 14.63
N ASN A 69 -21.43 -10.72 15.11
CA ASN A 69 -22.08 -11.35 16.27
C ASN A 69 -21.60 -10.76 17.61
N ASN A 70 -20.35 -10.29 17.69
CA ASN A 70 -19.80 -9.69 18.91
C ASN A 70 -20.41 -8.31 19.24
N SER A 71 -20.90 -7.56 18.23
CA SER A 71 -21.60 -6.28 18.43
C SER A 71 -22.98 -6.44 19.11
N ARG A 72 -23.57 -7.64 19.11
CA ARG A 72 -24.91 -7.87 19.70
C ARG A 72 -24.89 -8.14 21.20
N ASN A 73 -23.72 -8.44 21.78
CA ASN A 73 -23.58 -8.80 23.19
C ASN A 73 -23.02 -7.66 24.08
N SER A 74 -22.61 -6.52 23.53
CA SER A 74 -22.14 -5.37 24.32
C SER A 74 -23.29 -4.45 24.74
N ASN A 75 -24.15 -4.90 25.66
CA ASN A 75 -25.21 -4.08 26.28
C ASN A 75 -24.83 -3.49 27.65
N TYR A 76 -23.54 -3.47 28.00
CA TYR A 76 -23.05 -2.84 29.22
C TYR A 76 -22.20 -1.61 28.91
N GLU A 77 -22.82 -0.47 29.19
CA GLU A 77 -22.30 0.81 29.68
C GLU A 77 -21.09 1.50 29.01
N SER A 78 -21.41 2.71 28.55
CA SER A 78 -20.58 3.92 28.39
C SER A 78 -19.06 3.80 28.50
N ASP A 79 -18.37 3.92 27.37
CA ASP A 79 -17.23 4.83 27.28
C ASP A 79 -17.03 5.36 25.86
N ARG A 80 -16.79 6.67 25.76
CA ARG A 80 -16.74 7.47 24.53
C ARG A 80 -15.43 7.30 23.73
N SER A 81 -14.75 6.16 23.85
CA SER A 81 -13.43 5.91 23.24
C SER A 81 -13.36 4.73 22.26
N ASN A 82 -14.46 4.01 22.01
CA ASN A 82 -14.40 2.72 21.31
C ASN A 82 -14.88 2.76 19.85
N GLN A 83 -14.08 3.40 18.98
CA GLN A 83 -14.18 3.21 17.54
C GLN A 83 -13.30 2.04 17.03
N ASN A 84 -12.59 1.34 17.94
CA ASN A 84 -11.58 0.31 17.61
C ASN A 84 -11.95 -1.14 17.98
N ASN A 85 -13.10 -1.42 18.60
CA ASN A 85 -13.44 -2.78 19.10
C ASN A 85 -13.72 -3.83 18.01
N ASN A 86 -13.93 -3.44 16.76
CA ASN A 86 -14.11 -4.38 15.65
C ASN A 86 -12.80 -5.01 15.16
N THR A 87 -11.65 -4.55 15.67
CA THR A 87 -10.32 -4.96 15.20
C THR A 87 -9.62 -5.97 16.12
N SER A 88 -10.18 -6.24 17.30
CA SER A 88 -9.57 -7.09 18.34
C SER A 88 -9.44 -8.57 17.94
N CYS A 89 -10.27 -9.01 16.99
CA CYS A 89 -10.33 -10.40 16.54
C CYS A 89 -9.30 -10.74 15.44
N VAL A 90 -8.68 -9.73 14.82
CA VAL A 90 -7.71 -9.92 13.73
C VAL A 90 -6.29 -9.65 14.26
N PRO A 91 -5.41 -10.67 14.33
CA PRO A 91 -4.03 -10.50 14.78
C PRO A 91 -3.27 -9.41 14.01
N ILE A 92 -2.26 -8.79 14.64
CA ILE A 92 -1.47 -7.72 14.01
C ILE A 92 -0.80 -8.17 12.71
N ASP A 93 -0.20 -9.36 12.68
CA ASP A 93 0.45 -9.93 11.49
C ASP A 93 -0.52 -10.05 10.31
N LEU A 94 -1.76 -10.48 10.60
CA LEU A 94 -2.80 -10.60 9.58
C LEU A 94 -3.26 -9.22 9.09
N ARG A 95 -3.34 -8.22 9.98
CA ARG A 95 -3.63 -6.82 9.59
C ARG A 95 -2.53 -6.25 8.70
N ILE A 96 -1.26 -6.52 8.99
CA ILE A 96 -0.14 -6.10 8.13
C ILE A 96 -0.29 -6.73 6.75
N LYS A 97 -0.49 -8.05 6.66
CA LYS A 97 -0.71 -8.73 5.37
C LYS A 97 -1.95 -8.20 4.62
N LEU A 98 -3.02 -7.84 5.33
CA LEU A 98 -4.20 -7.21 4.71
C LEU A 98 -3.83 -5.88 4.08
N GLN A 99 -3.04 -5.07 4.78
CA GLN A 99 -2.57 -3.80 4.27
C GLN A 99 -1.59 -3.98 3.09
N ILE A 100 -0.72 -5.00 3.11
CA ILE A 100 0.11 -5.39 1.97
C ILE A 100 -0.78 -5.72 0.76
N LEU A 101 -1.82 -6.52 0.95
CA LEU A 101 -2.76 -6.86 -0.14
C LEU A 101 -3.45 -5.61 -0.67
N THR A 102 -3.92 -4.70 0.19
CA THR A 102 -4.56 -3.45 -0.24
C THR A 102 -3.65 -2.65 -1.16
N VAL A 103 -2.41 -2.36 -0.74
CA VAL A 103 -1.43 -1.61 -1.54
C VAL A 103 -1.10 -2.35 -2.83
N THR A 104 -0.83 -3.65 -2.74
CA THR A 104 -0.51 -4.51 -3.89
C THR A 104 -1.63 -4.51 -4.93
N ASN A 105 -2.86 -4.71 -4.48
CA ASN A 105 -4.03 -4.80 -5.33
C ASN A 105 -4.32 -3.48 -6.05
N LEU A 106 -4.24 -2.35 -5.33
CA LEU A 106 -4.37 -1.02 -5.95
C LEU A 106 -3.25 -0.76 -6.96
N LEU A 107 -1.99 -0.97 -6.58
CA LEU A 107 -0.83 -0.68 -7.42
C LEU A 107 -0.81 -1.54 -8.70
N CYS A 108 -0.93 -2.85 -8.55
CA CYS A 108 -0.77 -3.80 -9.64
C CYS A 108 -1.97 -3.83 -10.59
N ARG A 109 -3.17 -3.46 -10.12
CA ARG A 109 -4.40 -3.55 -10.91
C ARG A 109 -5.03 -2.21 -11.28
N ARG A 110 -4.43 -1.07 -10.92
CA ARG A 110 -4.93 0.26 -11.32
C ARG A 110 -5.14 0.42 -12.82
N TYR A 111 -4.44 -0.36 -13.65
CA TYR A 111 -4.56 -0.34 -15.12
C TYR A 111 -5.43 -1.46 -15.70
N HIS A 112 -6.07 -2.27 -14.85
CA HIS A 112 -6.77 -3.47 -15.30
C HIS A 112 -8.10 -3.09 -15.99
N GLN A 113 -8.22 -3.47 -17.25
CA GLN A 113 -9.42 -3.22 -18.08
C GLN A 113 -10.56 -4.22 -17.81
N GLY A 114 -10.28 -5.31 -17.11
CA GLY A 114 -11.23 -6.36 -16.79
C GLY A 114 -12.11 -6.03 -15.58
N SER A 115 -12.43 -7.07 -14.79
CA SER A 115 -13.27 -6.93 -13.61
C SER A 115 -12.62 -5.98 -12.59
N ARG A 116 -13.34 -4.90 -12.26
CA ARG A 116 -13.02 -3.99 -11.15
C ARG A 116 -13.59 -4.48 -9.81
N ALA A 117 -14.06 -5.73 -9.74
CA ALA A 117 -14.77 -6.27 -8.57
C ALA A 117 -13.99 -6.15 -7.25
N PHE A 118 -12.65 -6.15 -7.31
CA PHE A 118 -11.77 -6.06 -6.15
C PHE A 118 -11.10 -4.69 -5.99
N LEU A 119 -11.50 -3.68 -6.78
CA LEU A 119 -11.00 -2.32 -6.65
C LEU A 119 -12.08 -1.42 -6.01
N PRO A 120 -11.69 -0.31 -5.36
CA PRO A 120 -12.66 0.64 -4.83
C PRO A 120 -13.62 1.13 -5.91
N SER A 121 -14.87 1.37 -5.51
CA SER A 121 -15.83 2.05 -6.38
C SER A 121 -15.39 3.50 -6.64
N GLU A 122 -15.88 4.10 -7.73
CA GLU A 122 -15.59 5.51 -8.02
C GLU A 122 -16.01 6.42 -6.86
N GLU A 123 -17.17 6.17 -6.24
CA GLU A 123 -17.65 6.94 -5.10
C GLU A 123 -16.71 6.83 -3.89
N THR A 124 -16.21 5.62 -3.62
CA THR A 124 -15.23 5.37 -2.55
C THR A 124 -13.93 6.14 -2.82
N LEU A 125 -13.45 6.10 -4.06
CA LEU A 125 -12.23 6.79 -4.45
C LEU A 125 -12.36 8.31 -4.37
N GLN A 126 -13.49 8.87 -4.83
CA GLN A 126 -13.74 10.32 -4.73
C GLN A 126 -13.84 10.77 -3.26
N ALA A 127 -14.47 9.97 -2.40
CA ALA A 127 -14.49 10.22 -0.97
C ALA A 127 -13.07 10.17 -0.36
N GLN A 128 -12.23 9.23 -0.80
CA GLN A 128 -10.83 9.12 -0.38
C GLN A 128 -10.00 10.33 -0.85
N LYS A 129 -10.11 10.74 -2.11
CA LYS A 129 -9.47 11.95 -2.67
C LYS A 129 -9.79 13.18 -1.84
N LYS A 130 -11.06 13.36 -1.50
CA LYS A 130 -11.51 14.48 -0.66
C LYS A 130 -10.84 14.46 0.72
N ARG A 131 -10.83 13.30 1.39
CA ARG A 131 -10.17 13.13 2.70
C ARG A 131 -8.67 13.37 2.63
N ASN A 132 -8.01 12.89 1.57
CA ASN A 132 -6.58 13.06 1.37
C ASN A 132 -6.19 14.54 1.21
N ARG A 133 -6.99 15.29 0.44
CA ARG A 133 -6.82 16.73 0.28
C ARG A 133 -7.03 17.48 1.59
N GLU A 134 -8.10 17.18 2.32
CA GLU A 134 -8.39 17.79 3.62
C GLU A 134 -7.25 17.54 4.62
N ARG A 135 -6.73 16.30 4.67
CA ARG A 135 -5.57 15.93 5.49
C ARG A 135 -4.32 16.73 5.09
N ALA A 136 -4.01 16.82 3.80
CA ALA A 136 -2.87 17.58 3.31
C ALA A 136 -2.99 19.08 3.66
N GLU A 137 -4.16 19.68 3.42
CA GLU A 137 -4.42 21.08 3.76
C GLU A 137 -4.27 21.34 5.27
N HIS A 138 -4.76 20.43 6.11
CA HIS A 138 -4.61 20.54 7.55
C HIS A 138 -3.13 20.53 7.96
N TRP A 139 -2.36 19.57 7.43
CA TRP A 139 -0.92 19.47 7.69
C TRP A 139 -0.17 20.72 7.22
N LEU A 140 -0.48 21.25 6.04
CA LEU A 140 0.14 22.45 5.48
C LEU A 140 -0.17 23.72 6.26
N ARG A 141 -1.31 23.79 6.96
CA ARG A 141 -1.63 24.91 7.87
C ARG A 141 -0.79 24.91 9.13
N GLN A 142 -0.36 23.73 9.57
CA GLN A 142 0.52 23.57 10.73
C GLN A 142 2.00 23.73 10.35
N ASN A 143 2.32 23.49 9.08
CA ASN A 143 3.68 23.45 8.52
C ASN A 143 3.81 24.43 7.34
N GLU A 144 3.44 25.69 7.54
CA GLU A 144 3.42 26.71 6.46
C GLU A 144 4.80 26.90 5.80
N ASP A 145 5.87 26.73 6.58
CA ASP A 145 7.26 26.84 6.11
C ASP A 145 7.61 25.80 5.03
N HIS A 146 6.90 24.67 5.01
CA HIS A 146 7.07 23.59 4.03
C HIS A 146 6.17 23.77 2.80
N ARG A 147 5.30 24.78 2.75
CA ARG A 147 4.38 24.98 1.63
C ARG A 147 5.11 25.60 0.44
N ILE A 148 4.96 24.99 -0.73
CA ILE A 148 5.40 25.60 -1.98
C ILE A 148 4.42 26.71 -2.32
N CYS A 149 4.88 27.96 -2.24
CA CYS A 149 4.10 29.13 -2.61
C CYS A 149 3.98 29.23 -4.13
N ARG A 150 2.77 29.48 -4.60
CA ARG A 150 2.52 29.77 -6.00
C ARG A 150 3.24 31.07 -6.37
N THR A 151 4.15 31.01 -7.33
CA THR A 151 4.75 32.22 -7.89
C THR A 151 3.81 32.84 -8.93
N ALA A 152 3.82 34.16 -9.08
CA ALA A 152 2.98 34.84 -10.07
C ALA A 152 3.30 34.45 -11.53
N ALA A 153 4.44 33.77 -11.76
CA ALA A 153 4.87 33.21 -13.04
C ALA A 153 4.41 31.75 -13.27
N SER A 154 3.76 31.12 -12.27
CA SER A 154 3.22 29.75 -12.38
C SER A 154 2.03 29.73 -13.33
N THR A 155 2.34 29.60 -14.62
CA THR A 155 1.39 29.32 -15.70
C THR A 155 0.74 27.96 -15.45
N PRO A 156 -0.56 27.78 -15.78
CA PRO A 156 -1.22 26.48 -15.69
C PRO A 156 -0.38 25.37 -16.34
N VAL A 157 -0.12 24.28 -15.61
CA VAL A 157 0.90 23.27 -15.91
C VAL A 157 0.75 22.58 -17.26
N MET A 158 -0.42 22.60 -17.91
CA MET A 158 -0.61 22.49 -19.36
C MET A 158 -2.10 22.24 -19.63
N ASN A 159 -2.79 23.20 -20.25
CA ASN A 159 -4.16 22.98 -20.74
C ASN A 159 -4.19 22.24 -22.11
N ASP A 160 -3.05 21.75 -22.59
CA ASP A 160 -2.98 21.03 -23.86
C ASP A 160 -3.33 19.55 -23.65
N SER A 161 -4.61 19.24 -23.91
CA SER A 161 -5.13 17.86 -23.89
C SER A 161 -4.32 16.89 -24.77
N ALA A 162 -3.71 17.36 -25.87
CA ALA A 162 -2.90 16.51 -26.74
C ALA A 162 -1.58 16.11 -26.08
N TYR A 163 -0.99 16.99 -25.29
CA TYR A 163 0.22 16.71 -24.53
C TYR A 163 -0.03 15.68 -23.42
N LEU A 164 -1.08 15.87 -22.62
CA LEU A 164 -1.45 14.93 -21.56
C LEU A 164 -1.78 13.54 -22.12
N LEU A 165 -2.49 13.50 -23.25
CA LEU A 165 -2.79 12.24 -23.95
C LEU A 165 -1.51 11.54 -24.44
N ARG A 166 -0.55 12.32 -24.99
CA ARG A 166 0.75 11.79 -25.40
C ARG A 166 1.53 11.22 -24.23
N ASN A 167 1.65 11.96 -23.12
CA ASN A 167 2.35 11.48 -21.92
C ASN A 167 1.74 10.20 -21.38
N ARG A 168 0.40 10.13 -21.32
CA ARG A 168 -0.31 8.94 -20.87
C ARG A 168 -0.03 7.74 -21.78
N ARG A 169 -0.09 7.94 -23.10
CA ARG A 169 0.22 6.90 -24.08
C ARG A 169 1.66 6.42 -23.96
N ASP A 170 2.61 7.35 -23.91
CA ASP A 170 4.04 7.04 -23.80
C ASP A 170 4.30 6.28 -22.49
N MET A 171 3.73 6.73 -21.36
CA MET A 171 3.82 6.01 -20.09
C MET A 171 3.24 4.59 -20.17
N TYR A 172 2.05 4.41 -20.76
CA TYR A 172 1.44 3.08 -20.86
C TYR A 172 2.28 2.10 -21.68
N VAL A 173 2.88 2.56 -22.77
CA VAL A 173 3.81 1.76 -23.55
C VAL A 173 5.01 1.33 -22.69
N HIS A 174 5.63 2.27 -21.97
CA HIS A 174 6.79 1.97 -21.12
C HIS A 174 6.45 1.08 -19.92
N MET A 175 5.20 1.14 -19.44
CA MET A 175 4.69 0.34 -18.32
C MET A 175 4.16 -1.03 -18.74
N GLY A 176 4.21 -1.38 -20.03
CA GLY A 176 3.66 -2.64 -20.55
C GLY A 176 2.14 -2.75 -20.36
N ILE A 177 1.42 -1.64 -20.45
CA ILE A 177 -0.04 -1.58 -20.31
C ILE A 177 -0.67 -1.71 -21.70
N PRO A 178 -1.62 -2.65 -21.92
CA PRO A 178 -2.25 -2.84 -23.21
C PRO A 178 -3.04 -1.60 -23.66
N CYS A 179 -2.57 -0.89 -24.68
CA CYS A 179 -3.28 0.23 -25.28
C CYS A 179 -4.26 -0.30 -26.33
N LYS A 180 -5.57 -0.32 -26.03
CA LYS A 180 -6.60 -0.65 -27.03
C LYS A 180 -7.17 0.64 -27.60
N ASP A 181 -7.34 0.67 -28.92
CA ASP A 181 -7.92 1.83 -29.59
C ASP A 181 -9.35 2.08 -29.09
N GLY A 182 -9.59 3.28 -28.54
CA GLY A 182 -10.95 3.79 -28.31
C GLY A 182 -11.45 3.86 -26.86
N ASN A 183 -10.63 3.56 -25.84
CA ASN A 183 -10.99 3.91 -24.47
C ASN A 183 -9.77 4.50 -23.75
N ASP A 184 -9.94 5.66 -23.12
CA ASP A 184 -8.91 6.21 -22.26
C ASP A 184 -8.71 5.22 -21.12
N ASN A 185 -7.57 4.54 -21.12
CA ASN A 185 -7.14 3.58 -20.09
C ASN A 185 -6.85 4.28 -18.75
N ILE A 186 -7.67 5.24 -18.34
CA ILE A 186 -7.51 6.03 -17.12
C ILE A 186 -7.34 5.06 -15.96
N PRO A 187 -6.27 5.21 -15.17
CA PRO A 187 -6.04 4.32 -14.05
C PRO A 187 -7.23 4.46 -13.09
N VAL A 188 -7.66 3.33 -12.53
CA VAL A 188 -8.73 3.30 -11.52
C VAL A 188 -8.33 4.11 -10.30
N ALA A 189 -7.03 4.15 -9.96
CA ALA A 189 -6.49 4.95 -8.86
C ALA A 189 -5.11 5.50 -9.28
N SER A 190 -4.85 6.78 -8.99
CA SER A 190 -3.50 7.36 -9.15
C SER A 190 -2.59 6.92 -8.00
N LEU A 191 -1.28 7.12 -8.15
CA LEU A 191 -0.32 6.93 -7.06
C LEU A 191 -0.66 7.84 -5.87
N LEU A 192 -1.19 9.03 -6.11
CA LEU A 192 -1.63 9.91 -5.03
C LEU A 192 -2.81 9.31 -4.25
N ASP A 193 -3.70 8.57 -4.92
CA ASP A 193 -4.79 7.83 -4.28
C ASP A 193 -4.28 6.65 -3.44
N ILE A 194 -3.19 6.00 -3.86
CA ILE A 194 -2.59 4.83 -3.20
C ILE A 194 -1.69 5.23 -2.03
N LEU A 195 -1.10 6.43 -2.09
CA LEU A 195 -0.12 6.92 -1.12
C LEU A 195 -0.58 6.77 0.36
N PRO A 196 -1.82 7.11 0.77
CA PRO A 196 -2.26 6.90 2.14
C PRO A 196 -2.19 5.45 2.61
N GLU A 197 -2.53 4.49 1.74
CA GLU A 197 -2.46 3.07 2.06
C GLU A 197 -1.00 2.61 2.21
N CYS A 198 -0.10 3.16 1.38
CA CYS A 198 1.33 2.93 1.51
C CYS A 198 1.89 3.54 2.82
N MET A 199 1.51 4.76 3.17
CA MET A 199 1.92 5.42 4.40
C MET A 199 1.40 4.70 5.64
N SER A 200 0.16 4.21 5.59
CA SER A 200 -0.40 3.37 6.65
C SER A 200 0.38 2.06 6.78
N LEU A 201 0.75 1.41 5.67
CA LEU A 201 1.57 0.20 5.70
C LEU A 201 2.93 0.46 6.35
N CYS A 202 3.60 1.56 5.98
CA CYS A 202 4.86 1.96 6.60
C CYS A 202 4.72 2.11 8.12
N GLY A 203 3.65 2.75 8.61
CA GLY A 203 3.42 2.94 10.05
C GLY A 203 3.01 1.68 10.82
N MET A 204 2.58 0.62 10.12
CA MET A 204 2.24 -0.67 10.74
C MET A 204 3.44 -1.58 10.94
N VAL A 205 4.53 -1.36 10.19
CA VAL A 205 5.72 -2.22 10.21
C VAL A 205 6.75 -1.64 11.17
N CYS A 206 7.27 -2.47 12.07
CA CYS A 206 8.37 -2.08 12.93
C CYS A 206 9.64 -1.87 12.08
N HIS A 207 10.22 -0.69 12.20
CA HIS A 207 11.43 -0.30 11.48
C HIS A 207 12.63 -1.26 11.70
N HIS A 208 12.68 -1.98 12.84
CA HIS A 208 13.70 -2.99 13.12
C HIS A 208 13.62 -4.23 12.20
N ASP A 209 12.47 -4.48 11.58
CA ASP A 209 12.28 -5.61 10.66
C ASP A 209 12.77 -5.29 9.23
N ILE A 210 13.06 -4.02 8.94
CA ILE A 210 13.57 -3.57 7.64
C ILE A 210 15.06 -3.24 7.80
N PRO A 211 15.97 -4.06 7.25
CA PRO A 211 17.38 -3.73 7.28
C PRO A 211 17.64 -2.45 6.43
N ASP A 212 18.41 -1.52 7.00
CA ASP A 212 18.91 -0.28 6.37
C ASP A 212 17.92 0.90 6.29
N THR A 213 18.42 2.09 5.95
CA THR A 213 17.73 3.37 5.69
C THR A 213 16.67 3.33 4.57
N SER A 214 16.53 2.18 3.89
CA SER A 214 15.54 1.92 2.84
C SER A 214 14.09 2.15 3.29
N TRP A 215 13.82 2.06 4.60
CA TRP A 215 12.51 2.32 5.18
C TRP A 215 12.05 3.77 4.94
N MET A 216 12.94 4.77 4.98
CA MET A 216 12.56 6.17 4.66
C MET A 216 12.47 6.41 3.16
N GLU A 217 13.28 5.69 2.37
CA GLU A 217 13.46 5.98 0.95
C GLU A 217 12.22 5.66 0.13
N LEU A 218 11.58 4.52 0.39
CA LEU A 218 10.39 4.12 -0.34
C LEU A 218 9.22 5.11 -0.22
N PRO A 219 8.72 5.46 0.98
CA PRO A 219 7.59 6.37 1.11
C PRO A 219 7.89 7.74 0.49
N VAL A 220 9.10 8.30 0.67
CA VAL A 220 9.46 9.58 0.04
C VAL A 220 9.52 9.48 -1.49
N ARG A 221 10.08 8.39 -2.04
CA ARG A 221 10.00 8.13 -3.48
C ARG A 221 8.55 7.98 -3.95
N PHE A 222 7.70 7.33 -3.18
CA PHE A 222 6.29 7.19 -3.51
C PHE A 222 5.60 8.55 -3.61
N MET A 223 5.87 9.47 -2.68
CA MET A 223 5.39 10.86 -2.74
C MET A 223 5.87 11.57 -4.02
N LEU A 224 7.15 11.40 -4.37
CA LEU A 224 7.73 11.99 -5.58
C LEU A 224 7.01 11.49 -6.85
N PHE A 225 6.88 10.17 -7.02
CA PHE A 225 6.23 9.61 -8.20
C PHE A 225 4.71 9.88 -8.22
N ALA A 226 4.07 10.00 -7.06
CA ALA A 226 2.69 10.47 -6.97
C ALA A 226 2.54 11.91 -7.49
N ALA A 227 3.41 12.83 -7.05
CA ALA A 227 3.40 14.20 -7.55
C ALA A 227 3.69 14.27 -9.07
N ILE A 228 4.68 13.52 -9.56
CA ILE A 228 5.03 13.48 -10.99
C ILE A 228 3.86 12.92 -11.82
N GLU A 229 3.16 11.89 -11.33
CA GLU A 229 2.00 11.32 -12.03
C GLU A 229 0.86 12.34 -12.16
N GLU A 230 0.55 13.08 -11.09
CA GLU A 230 -0.45 14.15 -11.11
C GLU A 230 -0.10 15.28 -12.08
N ILE A 231 1.17 15.69 -12.11
CA ILE A 231 1.67 16.72 -13.02
C ILE A 231 1.58 16.25 -14.48
N LEU A 232 2.15 15.08 -14.79
CA LEU A 232 2.32 14.64 -16.18
C LEU A 232 1.07 14.02 -16.82
N LEU A 233 0.19 13.38 -16.02
CA LEU A 233 -0.97 12.65 -16.54
C LEU A 233 -2.30 13.34 -16.30
N HIS A 234 -2.39 14.18 -15.26
CA HIS A 234 -3.60 14.89 -14.88
C HIS A 234 -3.48 16.41 -15.10
N GLY A 235 -2.27 16.93 -15.37
CA GLY A 235 -2.04 18.35 -15.62
C GLY A 235 -2.16 19.21 -14.36
N THR A 236 -2.05 18.59 -13.18
CA THR A 236 -2.11 19.27 -11.88
C THR A 236 -0.92 20.22 -11.73
N MET A 237 -1.15 21.38 -11.10
CA MET A 237 -0.07 22.33 -10.82
C MET A 237 1.02 21.68 -9.96
N ILE A 238 2.30 22.03 -10.22
CA ILE A 238 3.43 21.47 -9.46
C ILE A 238 3.29 21.75 -7.97
N GLU A 239 2.87 22.96 -7.60
CA GLU A 239 2.68 23.32 -6.19
C GLU A 239 1.55 22.52 -5.56
N GLU A 240 0.46 22.31 -6.28
CA GLU A 240 -0.70 21.54 -5.79
C GLU A 240 -0.33 20.06 -5.60
N ALA A 241 0.25 19.44 -6.63
CA ALA A 241 0.66 18.03 -6.59
C ALA A 241 1.74 17.77 -5.52
N ALA A 242 2.76 18.62 -5.44
CA ALA A 242 3.84 18.47 -4.47
C ALA A 242 3.38 18.76 -3.03
N ASN A 243 2.53 19.77 -2.83
CA ASN A 243 2.01 20.06 -1.50
C ASN A 243 1.10 18.94 -1.00
N GLU A 244 0.24 18.36 -1.85
CA GLU A 244 -0.63 17.26 -1.43
C GLU A 244 0.16 15.97 -1.14
N ALA A 245 1.09 15.61 -2.04
CA ALA A 245 1.85 14.37 -1.93
C ALA A 245 2.83 14.36 -0.74
N PHE A 246 3.48 15.48 -0.43
CA PHE A 246 4.52 15.55 0.61
C PHE A 246 4.01 16.02 1.97
N ALA A 247 2.71 16.32 2.13
CA ALA A 247 2.15 16.81 3.38
C ALA A 247 1.95 15.70 4.42
N TRP A 248 3.02 15.03 4.86
CA TRP A 248 2.97 13.91 5.80
C TRP A 248 3.98 14.07 6.92
N ASP A 249 3.54 13.72 8.13
CA ASP A 249 4.41 13.52 9.29
C ASP A 249 5.18 12.20 9.17
N TYR A 250 6.11 12.02 10.10
CA TYR A 250 6.84 10.77 10.29
C TYR A 250 5.86 9.59 10.44
N PRO A 251 5.90 8.58 9.55
CA PRO A 251 4.84 7.57 9.51
C PRO A 251 5.01 6.46 10.56
N TYR A 252 6.17 6.31 11.18
CA TYR A 252 6.46 5.20 12.09
C TYR A 252 6.09 5.54 13.53
N LYS A 253 5.67 4.52 14.28
CA LYS A 253 5.43 4.67 15.72
C LYS A 253 6.75 4.95 16.43
N VAL A 254 6.80 6.10 17.07
CA VAL A 254 7.68 6.37 18.20
C VAL A 254 7.05 5.60 19.36
N GLU A 255 7.73 4.57 19.86
CA GLU A 255 7.26 3.91 21.08
C GLU A 255 7.20 5.00 22.15
N SER A 256 6.16 5.04 22.98
CA SER A 256 6.01 6.04 24.03
C SER A 256 5.75 5.31 25.36
N ASP A 257 6.57 4.30 25.66
CA ASP A 257 6.48 3.65 26.95
C ASP A 257 7.06 4.57 28.02
N ASP A 258 6.42 4.62 29.20
CA ASP A 258 6.83 5.41 30.37
C ASP A 258 8.21 5.00 30.95
N HIS A 259 8.93 4.12 30.25
CA HIS A 259 10.28 3.62 30.54
C HIS A 259 11.30 4.02 29.47
N HIS A 260 11.02 5.04 28.66
CA HIS A 260 12.01 5.59 27.73
C HIS A 260 13.17 6.24 28.48
N ASP A 261 14.34 5.64 28.35
CA ASP A 261 15.58 6.28 28.74
C ASP A 261 15.86 7.47 27.80
N GLU A 262 16.59 8.50 28.28
CA GLU A 262 16.89 9.73 27.53
C GLU A 262 17.55 9.45 26.15
N ASP A 263 18.28 8.33 26.03
CA ASP A 263 18.92 7.90 24.78
C ASP A 263 17.90 7.48 23.70
N CYS A 264 16.77 6.88 24.08
CA CYS A 264 15.72 6.44 23.14
C CYS A 264 14.97 7.62 22.54
N GLU A 265 14.62 8.62 23.35
CA GLU A 265 13.96 9.84 22.85
C GLU A 265 14.86 10.63 21.88
N GLN A 266 16.18 10.62 22.12
CA GLN A 266 17.14 11.31 21.27
C GLN A 266 17.30 10.63 19.91
N ASP A 267 17.26 9.29 19.86
CA ASP A 267 17.26 8.53 18.62
C ASP A 267 15.99 8.80 17.80
N ASP A 268 14.81 8.78 18.43
CA ASP A 268 13.55 9.05 17.73
C ASP A 268 13.49 10.48 17.17
N LYS A 269 13.97 11.49 17.91
CA LYS A 269 14.10 12.87 17.40
C LYS A 269 15.05 12.94 16.21
N ALA A 270 16.20 12.26 16.27
CA ALA A 270 17.16 12.24 15.16
C ALA A 270 16.55 11.60 13.91
N ARG A 271 15.75 10.55 14.06
CA ARG A 271 15.06 9.86 12.97
C ARG A 271 13.95 10.69 12.35
N ILE A 272 13.16 11.39 13.16
CA ILE A 272 12.15 12.35 12.67
C ILE A 272 12.83 13.46 11.87
N ALA A 273 13.90 14.04 12.40
CA ALA A 273 14.66 15.09 11.69
C ALA A 273 15.27 14.58 10.38
N GLN A 274 15.76 13.34 10.36
CA GLN A 274 16.27 12.71 9.14
C GLN A 274 15.16 12.50 8.11
N TRP A 275 13.98 12.02 8.52
CA TRP A 275 12.81 11.89 7.67
C TRP A 275 12.41 13.22 7.03
N GLU A 276 12.28 14.27 7.84
CA GLU A 276 11.92 15.61 7.37
C GLU A 276 12.95 16.13 6.36
N SER A 277 14.24 15.98 6.67
CA SER A 277 15.33 16.36 5.78
C SER A 277 15.27 15.64 4.43
N VAL A 278 15.05 14.32 4.41
CA VAL A 278 14.93 13.54 3.16
C VAL A 278 13.67 13.93 2.39
N ARG A 279 12.52 14.04 3.06
CA ARG A 279 11.24 14.46 2.47
C ARG A 279 11.36 15.82 1.79
N ASP A 280 11.91 16.80 2.49
CA ASP A 280 11.99 18.18 2.02
C ASP A 280 13.04 18.36 0.93
N SER A 281 14.17 17.64 1.02
CA SER A 281 15.19 17.59 -0.03
C SER A 281 14.61 17.03 -1.34
N VAL A 282 13.87 15.92 -1.27
CA VAL A 282 13.23 15.33 -2.46
C VAL A 282 12.13 16.25 -3.00
N LYS A 283 11.32 16.86 -2.13
CA LYS A 283 10.31 17.85 -2.53
C LYS A 283 10.95 19.04 -3.27
N ALA A 284 12.06 19.57 -2.77
CA ALA A 284 12.79 20.68 -3.39
C ALA A 284 13.38 20.30 -4.76
N SER A 285 13.80 19.04 -4.93
CA SER A 285 14.33 18.56 -6.21
C SER A 285 13.31 18.63 -7.36
N LEU A 286 12.01 18.60 -7.06
CA LEU A 286 10.94 18.69 -8.06
C LEU A 286 10.80 20.11 -8.62
N VAL A 287 10.97 21.12 -7.77
CA VAL A 287 10.75 22.54 -8.12
C VAL A 287 12.04 23.24 -8.58
N GLY A 288 13.20 22.68 -8.25
CA GLY A 288 14.50 23.30 -8.52
C GLY A 288 14.83 24.41 -7.51
N VAL A 289 16.12 24.57 -7.19
CA VAL A 289 16.58 25.41 -6.06
C VAL A 289 16.34 26.91 -6.29
N ASP A 290 16.27 27.38 -7.54
CA ASP A 290 16.24 28.81 -7.86
C ASP A 290 15.12 29.24 -8.83
N GLY A 291 14.18 28.36 -9.18
CA GLY A 291 13.12 28.65 -10.17
C GLY A 291 13.61 28.94 -11.60
N GLU A 292 14.94 28.99 -11.83
CA GLU A 292 15.55 29.14 -13.16
C GLU A 292 15.50 27.84 -13.97
N ARG A 293 15.51 26.69 -13.28
CA ARG A 293 15.36 25.38 -13.90
C ARG A 293 13.87 25.06 -14.01
N GLY A 294 13.37 24.99 -15.24
CA GLY A 294 11.99 24.55 -15.51
C GLY A 294 11.74 23.17 -14.93
N TRP A 295 10.55 22.98 -14.35
CA TRP A 295 10.12 21.73 -13.72
C TRP A 295 10.17 20.55 -14.71
N GLU A 296 10.00 20.80 -16.01
CA GLU A 296 10.10 19.78 -17.06
C GLU A 296 11.49 19.15 -17.09
N THR A 297 12.53 19.95 -16.93
CA THR A 297 13.92 19.48 -16.89
C THR A 297 14.16 18.65 -15.64
N SER A 298 13.67 19.12 -14.48
CA SER A 298 13.82 18.40 -13.20
C SER A 298 13.11 17.04 -13.25
N ILE A 299 11.86 17.00 -13.71
CA ILE A 299 11.10 15.74 -13.88
C ILE A 299 11.77 14.85 -14.95
N GLY A 300 12.25 15.43 -16.05
CA GLY A 300 12.97 14.70 -17.09
C GLY A 300 14.19 13.95 -16.56
N GLU A 301 15.05 14.63 -15.79
CA GLU A 301 16.24 14.02 -15.17
C GLU A 301 15.87 12.94 -14.13
N ILE A 302 14.79 13.14 -13.38
CA ILE A 302 14.29 12.14 -12.43
C ILE A 302 13.84 10.89 -13.18
N LEU A 303 13.04 11.05 -14.24
CA LEU A 303 12.53 9.93 -15.03
C LEU A 303 13.59 9.24 -15.88
N GLU A 304 14.65 9.95 -16.26
CA GLU A 304 15.83 9.35 -16.92
C GLU A 304 16.57 8.40 -15.97
N LYS A 305 16.73 8.80 -14.70
CA LYS A 305 17.40 7.97 -13.67
C LYS A 305 16.50 6.83 -13.19
N CYS A 306 15.21 7.10 -13.01
CA CYS A 306 14.22 6.15 -12.52
C CYS A 306 12.88 6.36 -13.24
N PRO A 307 12.60 5.63 -14.33
CA PRO A 307 11.29 5.71 -14.98
C PRO A 307 10.22 5.02 -14.13
N PHE A 308 8.95 5.33 -14.37
CA PHE A 308 7.80 4.76 -13.63
C PHE A 308 7.84 3.22 -13.53
N ILE A 309 8.31 2.52 -14.57
CA ILE A 309 8.40 1.06 -14.54
C ILE A 309 9.39 0.57 -13.48
N ARG A 310 10.54 1.24 -13.35
CA ARG A 310 11.56 0.93 -12.33
C ARG A 310 11.06 1.26 -10.93
N PHE A 311 10.35 2.38 -10.77
CA PHE A 311 9.71 2.69 -9.51
C PHE A 311 8.66 1.64 -9.12
N GLU A 312 7.77 1.23 -10.04
CA GLU A 312 6.76 0.21 -9.74
C GLU A 312 7.41 -1.17 -9.48
N GLU A 313 8.54 -1.52 -10.14
CA GLU A 313 9.37 -2.69 -9.77
C GLU A 313 9.86 -2.60 -8.33
N TYR A 314 10.45 -1.47 -7.97
CA TYR A 314 10.98 -1.23 -6.63
C TYR A 314 9.92 -1.37 -5.54
N VAL A 315 8.71 -0.83 -5.75
CA VAL A 315 7.60 -0.97 -4.80
C VAL A 315 7.16 -2.44 -4.69
N MET A 316 7.04 -3.17 -5.80
CA MET A 316 6.66 -4.60 -5.76
C MET A 316 7.72 -5.46 -5.06
N GLU A 317 9.01 -5.23 -5.32
CA GLU A 317 10.11 -5.92 -4.63
C GLU A 317 10.10 -5.65 -3.13
N TRP A 318 9.79 -4.42 -2.73
CA TRP A 318 9.61 -4.08 -1.32
C TRP A 318 8.39 -4.80 -0.71
N LEU A 319 7.24 -4.83 -1.39
CA LEU A 319 6.05 -5.55 -0.91
C LEU A 319 6.30 -7.06 -0.73
N VAL A 320 7.02 -7.69 -1.66
CA VAL A 320 7.44 -9.09 -1.54
C VAL A 320 8.41 -9.29 -0.37
N SER A 321 9.38 -8.39 -0.21
CA SER A 321 10.33 -8.46 0.90
C SER A 321 9.62 -8.31 2.23
N LEU A 322 8.68 -7.36 2.33
CA LEU A 322 7.86 -7.17 3.51
C LEU A 322 7.02 -8.41 3.83
N LEU A 323 6.41 -9.03 2.83
CA LEU A 323 5.67 -10.28 3.01
C LEU A 323 6.56 -11.41 3.53
N ARG A 324 7.83 -11.48 3.12
CA ARG A 324 8.81 -12.48 3.59
C ARG A 324 9.27 -12.24 5.03
N PHE A 325 9.27 -11.01 5.51
CA PHE A 325 9.54 -10.70 6.92
C PHE A 325 8.38 -11.14 7.82
N GLN A 326 7.16 -11.24 7.28
CA GLN A 326 6.04 -11.81 8.01
C GLN A 326 6.17 -13.33 8.09
N LYS A 327 5.68 -13.92 9.19
CA LYS A 327 5.64 -15.39 9.34
C LYS A 327 4.86 -16.04 8.20
N SER A 328 5.44 -17.09 7.61
CA SER A 328 4.78 -17.86 6.56
C SER A 328 3.52 -18.54 7.14
N PRO A 329 2.36 -18.51 6.46
CA PRO A 329 1.16 -19.18 6.95
C PRO A 329 1.38 -20.67 7.19
N ILE A 330 0.81 -21.23 8.25
CA ILE A 330 0.98 -22.66 8.60
C ILE A 330 0.60 -23.59 7.44
N LEU A 331 -0.49 -23.30 6.71
CA LEU A 331 -0.89 -24.09 5.56
C LEU A 331 0.13 -24.02 4.41
N MET A 332 0.83 -22.91 4.25
CA MET A 332 1.90 -22.78 3.26
C MET A 332 3.12 -23.61 3.69
N GLN A 333 3.49 -23.56 4.96
CA GLN A 333 4.57 -24.38 5.52
C GLN A 333 4.31 -25.89 5.36
N LEU A 334 3.05 -26.31 5.52
CA LEU A 334 2.62 -27.70 5.30
C LEU A 334 2.71 -28.10 3.82
N GLU A 335 2.30 -27.24 2.88
CA GLU A 335 2.49 -27.47 1.44
C GLU A 335 3.96 -27.60 1.06
N GLU A 336 4.84 -26.85 1.72
CA GLU A 336 6.30 -26.90 1.52
C GLU A 336 6.97 -28.08 2.25
N GLY A 337 6.23 -28.82 3.06
CA GLY A 337 6.72 -29.98 3.80
C GLY A 337 7.65 -29.64 4.97
N LYS A 338 7.63 -28.40 5.47
CA LYS A 338 8.47 -27.96 6.59
C LYS A 338 7.71 -27.01 7.50
N LEU A 339 7.32 -27.50 8.67
CA LEU A 339 6.66 -26.69 9.70
C LEU A 339 7.70 -26.02 10.61
N GLU A 340 7.53 -24.74 10.88
CA GLU A 340 8.40 -23.98 11.77
C GLU A 340 8.40 -24.58 13.19
N GLY A 341 9.59 -24.76 13.76
CA GLY A 341 9.75 -25.40 15.07
C GLY A 341 9.81 -26.93 15.03
N LEU A 342 9.60 -27.57 13.87
CA LEU A 342 9.79 -29.01 13.67
C LEU A 342 10.93 -29.31 12.71
N THR A 343 11.59 -30.46 12.90
CA THR A 343 12.47 -31.03 11.87
C THR A 343 11.66 -31.56 10.68
N LEU A 344 12.33 -31.84 9.56
CA LEU A 344 11.66 -32.44 8.39
C LEU A 344 11.07 -33.82 8.71
N GLU A 345 11.75 -34.61 9.54
CA GLU A 345 11.27 -35.93 9.97
C GLU A 345 10.03 -35.82 10.86
N GLU A 346 10.04 -34.87 11.81
CA GLU A 346 8.89 -34.59 12.66
C GLU A 346 7.70 -34.02 11.88
N THR A 347 7.96 -33.16 10.89
CA THR A 347 6.92 -32.62 9.99
C THR A 347 6.30 -33.74 9.16
N ALA A 348 7.11 -34.64 8.58
CA ALA A 348 6.62 -35.78 7.82
C ALA A 348 5.82 -36.77 8.69
N ALA A 349 6.28 -37.03 9.91
CA ALA A 349 5.56 -37.86 10.88
C ALA A 349 4.23 -37.21 11.29
N PHE A 350 4.21 -35.88 11.45
CA PHE A 350 3.00 -35.10 11.73
C PHE A 350 2.00 -35.22 10.58
N MET A 351 2.42 -34.93 9.34
CA MET A 351 1.56 -34.99 8.14
C MET A 351 0.95 -36.38 7.97
N SER A 352 1.76 -37.44 8.11
CA SER A 352 1.30 -38.83 8.08
C SER A 352 0.24 -39.14 9.15
N ARG A 353 0.40 -38.58 10.37
CA ARG A 353 -0.56 -38.76 11.46
C ARG A 353 -1.88 -38.03 11.21
N VAL A 354 -1.85 -36.87 10.55
CA VAL A 354 -3.06 -36.08 10.23
C VAL A 354 -3.67 -36.43 8.86
N GLY A 355 -3.06 -37.37 8.13
CA GLY A 355 -3.60 -37.91 6.87
C GLY A 355 -3.38 -37.00 5.65
N ILE A 356 -2.34 -36.17 5.67
CA ILE A 356 -1.92 -35.29 4.57
C ILE A 356 -0.71 -35.89 3.86
#